data_AF-A0A392RNZ8-F1
#
_entry.id   AF-A0A392RNZ8-F1
#
_cell.length_a   1.000
_cell.length_b   1.000
_cell.length_c   1.000
_cell.angle_alpha   90.00
_cell.angle_beta   90.00
_cell.angle_gamma   90.00
#
_symmetry.space_group_name_H-M   'P 1'
#
loop_
_entity.id
_entity.type
_entity.pdbx_description
1 polymer ?
#
loop_
_entity_poly.entity_id
_entity_poly.type
_entity_poly.pdbx_seq_one_letter_code
_entity_poly.pdbx_strand_id
1 'polypeptide(L)' 'MSGARLCTLLGELGYEGTKSGSDSLDPDSFEWPFQYEDTRPILHWICSTLRPSNILSISELSQ' A
#
# COMPACT_ATOMS: atom_id res chain seq x y z
N MET A 1 4.44 -11.96 -3.70
CA MET A 1 3.74 -10.67 -3.92
C MET A 1 4.78 -9.57 -3.89
N SER A 2 4.66 -8.54 -4.74
CA SER A 2 5.65 -7.47 -4.91
C SER A 2 5.14 -6.12 -4.39
N GLY A 3 6.07 -5.18 -4.16
CA GLY A 3 5.76 -3.81 -3.75
C GLY A 3 4.81 -3.08 -4.69
N ALA A 4 4.89 -3.37 -5.99
CA ALA A 4 4.04 -2.80 -7.02
C ALA A 4 2.54 -3.07 -6.76
N ARG A 5 2.19 -4.27 -6.29
CA ARG A 5 0.79 -4.62 -6.03
C ARG A 5 0.21 -3.84 -4.85
N LEU A 6 1.01 -3.59 -3.82
CA LEU A 6 0.62 -2.74 -2.69
C LEU A 6 0.38 -1.30 -3.17
N CYS A 7 1.29 -0.75 -3.97
CA CYS A 7 1.14 0.59 -4.53
C CYS A 7 -0.15 0.72 -5.36
N THR A 8 -0.43 -0.23 -6.25
CA THR A 8 -1.68 -0.25 -7.02
C THR A 8 -2.91 -0.28 -6.11
N LEU A 9 -2.91 -1.17 -5.09
CA LEU A 9 -4.03 -1.29 -4.15
C LEU A 9 -4.26 0.00 -3.37
N LEU A 10 -3.20 0.66 -2.90
CA LEU A 10 -3.32 1.95 -2.20
C LEU A 10 -3.94 3.02 -3.11
N GLY A 11 -3.58 3.05 -4.40
CA GLY A 11 -4.19 3.93 -5.38
C GLY A 11 -5.68 3.64 -5.60
N GLU A 12 -6.07 2.36 -5.71
CA GLU A 12 -7.48 1.94 -5.79
C GLU A 12 -8.29 2.34 -4.54
N LEU A 13 -7.63 2.39 -3.38
CA LEU A 13 -8.20 2.78 -2.09
C LEU A 13 -8.19 4.31 -1.87
N GLY A 14 -7.70 5.10 -2.83
CA GLY A 14 -7.75 6.56 -2.79
C GLY A 14 -6.53 7.24 -2.19
N TYR A 15 -5.41 6.53 -1.98
CA TYR A 15 -4.15 7.16 -1.61
C TYR A 15 -3.61 8.00 -2.77
N GLU A 16 -3.52 9.32 -2.57
CA GLU A 16 -3.16 10.25 -3.64
C GLU A 16 -1.67 10.21 -4.02
N GLY A 17 -0.82 9.71 -3.11
CA GLY A 17 0.61 9.49 -3.37
C GLY A 17 0.88 8.34 -4.35
N THR A 18 -0.08 7.90 -5.16
CA THR A 18 0.18 7.07 -6.35
C THR A 18 0.06 7.86 -7.65
N LYS A 19 -0.38 9.13 -7.59
CA LYS A 19 -0.47 10.04 -8.74
C LYS A 19 0.88 10.75 -8.90
N SER A 20 1.36 10.84 -10.14
CA SER A 20 2.69 11.37 -10.49
C SER A 20 3.02 12.68 -9.76
N GLY A 21 4.08 12.69 -8.94
CA GLY A 21 4.51 13.81 -8.08
C GLY A 21 5.66 13.40 -7.15
N SER A 22 6.14 14.31 -6.29
CA SER A 22 7.22 14.00 -5.32
C SER A 22 6.83 12.96 -4.27
N ASP A 23 5.53 12.79 -4.02
CA ASP A 23 4.97 11.89 -3.03
C ASP A 23 4.51 10.55 -3.64
N SER A 24 4.92 10.27 -4.89
CA SER A 24 4.61 9.00 -5.55
C SER A 24 5.30 7.84 -4.83
N LEU A 25 4.54 6.82 -4.44
CA LEU A 25 5.10 5.57 -3.93
C LEU A 25 5.99 4.94 -4.99
N ASP A 26 7.20 4.61 -4.59
CA ASP A 26 8.12 3.81 -5.38
C ASP A 26 7.96 2.33 -5.00
N PRO A 27 7.52 1.46 -5.93
CA PRO A 27 7.43 0.02 -5.70
C PRO A 27 8.72 -0.61 -5.19
N ASP A 28 9.88 -0.11 -5.64
CA ASP A 28 11.19 -0.68 -5.31
C ASP A 28 11.58 -0.43 -3.85
N SER A 29 11.06 0.64 -3.25
CA SER A 29 11.20 0.93 -1.82
C SER A 29 10.58 -0.15 -0.92
N PHE A 30 9.66 -0.96 -1.44
CA PHE A 30 9.04 -2.08 -0.72
C PHE A 30 9.71 -3.42 -0.98
N GLU A 31 10.70 -3.52 -1.86
CA GLU A 31 11.39 -4.79 -2.09
C GLU A 31 12.29 -5.16 -0.90
N TRP A 32 12.98 -4.18 -0.29
CA TRP A 32 13.89 -4.45 0.84
C TRP A 32 13.20 -4.91 2.14
N PRO A 33 12.07 -4.30 2.59
CA PRO A 33 11.34 -4.79 3.77
C PRO A 33 10.77 -6.20 3.59
N PHE A 34 10.40 -6.57 2.36
CA PHE A 34 9.70 -7.82 2.04
C PHE A 34 10.56 -8.85 1.29
N GLN A 35 11.88 -8.65 1.27
CA GLN A 35 12.81 -9.56 0.59
C GLN A 35 12.92 -10.92 1.28
N TYR A 36 12.75 -10.97 2.60
CA TYR A 36 12.94 -12.17 3.42
C TYR A 36 11.71 -13.06 3.42
N GLU A 37 11.93 -14.38 3.53
CA GLU A 37 10.83 -15.36 3.56
C GLU A 37 9.84 -15.10 4.71
N ASP A 38 10.33 -14.63 5.86
CA ASP A 38 9.49 -14.35 7.02
C ASP A 38 8.62 -13.09 6.85
N THR A 39 9.04 -12.14 6.01
CA THR A 39 8.32 -10.88 5.80
C THR A 39 7.39 -10.92 4.58
N ARG A 40 7.63 -11.82 3.62
CA ARG A 40 6.75 -12.03 2.45
C ARG A 40 5.29 -12.33 2.81
N PRO A 41 4.97 -13.18 3.82
CA PRO A 41 3.59 -13.41 4.25
C PRO A 41 2.89 -12.14 4.74
N ILE A 42 3.64 -11.20 5.33
CA ILE A 42 3.08 -9.95 5.85
C ILE A 42 2.60 -9.07 4.69
N LEU A 43 3.42 -8.88 3.66
CA LEU A 43 3.01 -8.13 2.45
C LEU A 43 1.78 -8.76 1.80
N HIS A 44 1.76 -10.09 1.71
CA HIS A 44 0.61 -10.82 1.18
C HIS A 44 -0.65 -10.61 2.02
N TRP A 45 -0.52 -10.68 3.35
CA TRP A 45 -1.62 -10.45 4.26
C TRP A 45 -2.18 -9.03 4.12
N ILE A 46 -1.32 -7.99 4.13
CA ILE A 46 -1.74 -6.59 3.94
C ILE A 46 -2.54 -6.43 2.64
N CYS A 47 -2.00 -6.92 1.51
CA CYS A 47 -2.68 -6.80 0.22
C CYS A 47 -4.01 -7.58 0.18
N SER A 48 -4.13 -8.65 0.97
CA SER A 48 -5.34 -9.48 1.03
C SER A 48 -6.41 -8.90 1.93
N THR A 49 -6.04 -8.12 2.95
CA THR A 49 -6.97 -7.62 3.97
C THR A 49 -7.43 -6.18 3.76
N LEU A 50 -6.63 -5.32 3.11
CA LEU A 50 -7.02 -3.93 2.88
C LEU A 50 -8.25 -3.84 1.98
N ARG A 51 -9.28 -3.13 2.47
CA ARG A 51 -10.57 -2.89 1.82
C ARG A 51 -11.04 -1.49 2.16
N PRO A 52 -11.86 -0.84 1.32
CA PRO A 52 -12.43 0.47 1.66
C PRO A 52 -13.18 0.48 3.00
N SER A 53 -13.78 -0.65 3.40
CA SER A 53 -14.54 -0.79 4.64
C SER A 53 -13.70 -0.85 5.92
N ASN A 54 -12.38 -1.00 5.84
CA ASN A 54 -11.50 -1.14 7.02
C ASN A 54 -10.35 -0.14 7.04
N ILE A 55 -10.43 0.90 6.21
CA ILE A 55 -9.50 2.03 6.19
C ILE A 55 -10.30 3.31 6.33
N LEU A 56 -9.69 4.32 6.93
CA LEU A 56 -10.25 5.67 6.99
C LEU A 56 -9.57 6.52 5.94
N SER A 57 -10.37 7.25 5.17
CA SER A 57 -9.90 8.37 4.37
C SER A 57 -9.48 9.54 5.26
N ILE A 58 -8.70 10.46 4.69
CA ILE A 58 -8.25 11.69 5.38
C ILE A 58 -9.45 12.53 5.86
N SER A 59 -10.52 12.56 5.07
CA SER A 59 -11.75 13.26 5.43
C SER A 59 -12.46 12.61 6.63
N GLU A 60 -12.46 11.28 6.71
CA GLU A 60 -13.02 10.54 7.85
C GLU A 60 -12.19 10.67 9.12
N LEU A 61 -10.87 10.84 9.00
CA LEU A 61 -9.96 11.08 10.14
C LEU A 61 -10.10 12.49 10.75
N SER A 62 -10.61 13.46 9.99
CA SER A 62 -10.69 14.87 10.42
C SER A 62 -12.04 15.24 11.05
N GLN A 63 -12.91 14.26 11.32
CA GLN A 63 -14.20 14.43 12.00
C GLN A 63 -14.10 14.28 13.52
#